data_AF-A0A1C6EFM9-F1
#
_entry.id   AF-A0A1C6EFM9-F1
#
_cell.length_a   1.000
_cell.length_b   1.000
_cell.length_c   1.000
_cell.angle_alpha   90.00
_cell.angle_beta   90.00
_cell.angle_gamma   90.00
#
_symmetry.space_group_name_H-M   'P 1'
#
loop_
_entity.id
_entity.type
_entity.pdbx_description
1 polymer ?
#
loop_
_entity_poly.entity_id
_entity_poly.type
_entity_poly.pdbx_seq_one_letter_code
_entity_poly.pdbx_strand_id
1 'polypeptide(L)' 'MCTVFEETRREGIAEGEAKGIIETGYEFGISEEEILARLQKKLNISLAEAQEYVKKFGRKSKSEDSDAEENG' A
#
# COMPACT_ATOMS: atom_id res chain seq x y z
N MET A 1 16.78 -27.48 1.23
CA MET A 1 17.19 -26.12 0.82
C MET A 1 15.98 -25.44 0.20
N CYS A 2 15.21 -24.67 0.98
CA CYS A 2 14.17 -23.81 0.42
C CYS A 2 14.87 -22.58 -0.17
N THR A 3 14.81 -22.48 -1.49
CA THR A 3 15.41 -21.41 -2.27
C THR A 3 14.57 -20.16 -2.11
N VAL A 4 15.21 -19.03 -1.76
CA VAL A 4 14.98 -17.58 -2.01
C VAL A 4 13.62 -17.03 -2.53
N PHE A 5 12.72 -17.85 -3.07
CA PHE A 5 11.39 -17.51 -3.59
C PHE A 5 10.30 -17.33 -2.51
N GLU A 6 10.45 -17.92 -1.33
CA GLU A 6 9.43 -17.80 -0.27
C GLU A 6 9.46 -16.45 0.45
N GLU A 7 10.61 -15.78 0.49
CA GLU A 7 10.75 -14.48 1.15
C GLU A 7 10.09 -13.36 0.32
N THR A 8 10.29 -13.36 -1.00
CA THR A 8 9.59 -12.46 -1.93
C THR A 8 8.07 -12.73 -1.99
N ARG A 9 7.64 -13.96 -1.67
CA ARG A 9 6.22 -14.32 -1.69
C ARG A 9 5.45 -13.65 -0.56
N ARG A 10 6.00 -13.58 0.65
CA ARG A 10 5.31 -12.93 1.79
C ARG A 10 5.15 -11.43 1.57
N GLU A 11 6.20 -10.79 1.09
CA GLU A 11 6.18 -9.34 0.82
C GLU A 11 5.26 -9.00 -0.36
N GLY A 12 5.29 -9.81 -1.43
CA GLY A 12 4.39 -9.65 -2.57
C GLY A 12 2.91 -9.93 -2.26
N ILE A 13 2.60 -10.80 -1.30
CA ILE A 13 1.21 -11.04 -0.87
C ILE A 13 0.65 -9.81 -0.15
N ALA A 14 1.41 -9.21 0.76
CA ALA A 14 0.98 -8.03 1.50
C ALA A 14 0.78 -6.83 0.55
N GLU A 15 1.73 -6.60 -0.36
CA GLU A 15 1.66 -5.51 -1.32
C GLU A 15 0.51 -5.71 -2.33
N GLY A 16 0.28 -6.94 -2.80
CA GLY A 16 -0.82 -7.27 -3.69
C GLY A 16 -2.21 -7.13 -3.05
N GLU A 17 -2.35 -7.57 -1.79
CA GLU A 17 -3.56 -7.36 -0.99
C GLU A 17 -3.82 -5.87 -0.77
N ALA A 18 -2.78 -5.10 -0.40
CA ALA A 18 -2.90 -3.66 -0.19
C ALA A 18 -3.37 -2.94 -1.46
N LYS A 19 -2.68 -3.17 -2.57
CA LYS A 19 -3.00 -2.59 -3.87
C LYS A 19 -4.42 -2.93 -4.31
N GLY A 20 -4.86 -4.18 -4.12
CA GLY A 20 -6.21 -4.61 -4.45
C GLY A 20 -7.27 -3.84 -3.65
N ILE A 21 -7.09 -3.69 -2.33
CA ILE A 21 -8.02 -2.94 -1.47
C ILE A 21 -8.07 -1.46 -1.87
N ILE A 22 -6.93 -0.88 -2.23
CA ILE A 22 -6.83 0.55 -2.58
C ILE A 22 -7.46 0.81 -3.95
N GLU A 23 -7.08 0.05 -4.98
CA GLU A 23 -7.64 0.21 -6.32
C GLU A 23 -9.15 -0.02 -6.32
N THR A 24 -9.63 -1.12 -5.73
CA THR A 24 -11.08 -1.35 -5.62
C THR A 24 -11.74 -0.33 -4.70
N GLY A 25 -11.07 0.13 -3.64
CA GLY A 25 -11.57 1.19 -2.78
C GLY A 25 -11.89 2.46 -3.56
N TYR A 26 -10.95 2.94 -4.37
CA TYR A 26 -11.15 4.10 -5.23
C TYR A 26 -12.16 3.84 -6.35
N GLU A 27 -12.15 2.66 -7.00
CA GLU A 27 -13.13 2.33 -8.05
C GLU A 27 -14.57 2.28 -7.53
N PHE A 28 -14.77 1.86 -6.28
CA PHE A 28 -16.06 1.83 -5.63
C PHE A 28 -16.45 3.17 -4.98
N GLY A 29 -15.59 4.19 -5.04
CA GLY A 29 -15.82 5.50 -4.41
C GLY A 29 -15.78 5.46 -2.87
N ILE A 30 -15.05 4.49 -2.31
CA ILE A 30 -14.84 4.38 -0.87
C ILE A 30 -13.87 5.47 -0.41
N SER A 31 -14.17 6.11 0.72
CA SER A 31 -13.30 7.10 1.33
C SER A 31 -11.98 6.47 1.80
N GLU A 32 -10.90 7.25 1.74
CA GLU A 32 -9.56 6.81 2.15
C GLU A 32 -9.54 6.20 3.55
N GLU A 33 -10.24 6.78 4.52
CA GLU A 33 -10.35 6.26 5.90
C GLU A 33 -10.83 4.80 5.96
N GLU A 34 -11.76 4.43 5.09
CA GLU A 34 -12.32 3.09 5.05
C GLU A 34 -11.41 2.11 4.28
N ILE A 35 -10.66 2.60 3.29
CA ILE A 35 -9.56 1.86 2.65
C ILE A 35 -8.47 1.55 3.68
N LEU A 36 -8.09 2.53 4.51
CA LEU A 36 -7.12 2.40 5.59
C LEU A 36 -7.59 1.42 6.67
N ALA A 37 -8.86 1.46 7.06
CA ALA A 37 -9.43 0.51 8.00
C ALA A 37 -9.37 -0.94 7.46
N ARG A 38 -9.62 -1.13 6.16
CA ARG A 38 -9.52 -2.43 5.50
C ARG A 38 -8.07 -2.92 5.41
N LEU A 39 -7.14 -2.04 5.06
CA LEU A 39 -5.69 -2.35 5.03
C LEU A 39 -5.19 -2.80 6.40
N GLN A 40 -5.46 -2.02 7.46
CA GLN A 40 -5.08 -2.37 8.82
C GLN A 40 -5.68 -3.72 9.25
N LYS A 41 -6.95 -3.97 8.94
CA LYS A 41 -7.62 -5.21 9.32
C LYS A 41 -7.14 -6.44 8.53
N LYS A 42 -6.84 -6.30 7.25
CA LYS A 42 -6.36 -7.41 6.40
C LYS A 42 -4.89 -7.73 6.63
N LEU A 43 -4.05 -6.69 6.70
CA LEU A 43 -2.60 -6.83 6.78
C LEU A 43 -2.10 -6.81 8.23
N ASN A 44 -2.96 -6.49 9.21
CA ASN A 44 -2.57 -6.30 10.62
C ASN A 44 -1.43 -5.29 10.79
N ILE A 45 -1.42 -4.26 9.95
CA ILE A 45 -0.43 -3.18 9.94
C ILE A 45 -0.96 -1.94 10.65
N SER A 46 -0.05 -1.01 10.95
CA SER A 46 -0.42 0.28 11.56
C SER A 46 -1.08 1.22 10.55
N LEU A 47 -1.83 2.22 11.03
CA LEU A 47 -2.41 3.28 10.20
C LEU A 47 -1.35 3.95 9.31
N ALA A 48 -0.14 4.18 9.84
CA ALA A 48 0.98 4.76 9.09
C ALA A 48 1.37 3.92 7.87
N GLU A 49 1.52 2.61 8.02
CA GLU A 49 1.83 1.70 6.91
C GLU A 49 0.67 1.61 5.91
N ALA A 50 -0.58 1.57 6.41
CA ALA A 50 -1.75 1.61 5.55
C ALA A 50 -1.80 2.90 4.71
N GLN A 51 -1.47 4.05 5.31
CA GLN A 51 -1.38 5.33 4.62
C GLN A 51 -0.24 5.36 3.62
N GLU A 52 0.89 4.71 3.92
CA GLU A 52 2.00 4.57 2.99
C GLU A 52 1.57 3.77 1.75
N TYR A 53 0.85 2.66 1.92
CA TYR A 53 0.28 1.91 0.81
C TYR A 53 -0.72 2.73 0.00
N VAL A 54 -1.65 3.44 0.65
CA VAL A 54 -2.59 4.33 -0.04
C VAL A 54 -1.84 5.44 -0.80
N LYS A 55 -0.80 6.03 -0.22
CA LYS A 55 0.00 7.07 -0.90
C LYS A 55 0.78 6.50 -2.09
N LYS A 56 1.27 5.26 -1.96
CA LYS A 56 2.01 4.52 -3.00
C LYS A 56 1.09 4.09 -4.16
N PHE A 57 -0.14 3.67 -3.88
CA PHE A 57 -1.07 3.10 -4.88
C PHE A 57 -2.24 4.00 -5.29
N GLY A 58 -2.63 4.97 -4.46
CA GLY A 58 -3.71 5.94 -4.69
C GLY A 58 -3.34 7.09 -5.62
N ARG A 59 -2.06 7.17 -6.05
CA ARG A 59 -1.59 8.17 -7.02
C ARG A 59 -2.00 7.80 -8.44
N LYS A 60 -3.22 8.19 -8.84
CA LYS A 60 -3.57 8.39 -10.26
C LYS A 60 -4.04 9.80 -10.62
N SER A 61 -4.08 10.76 -9.70
CA SER A 61 -4.50 12.12 -10.06
C SER A 61 -4.10 13.24 -9.08
N LYS A 62 -2.81 13.38 -8.77
CA LYS A 62 -2.21 14.73 -8.62
C LYS A 62 -0.69 14.65 -8.56
N SER A 63 -0.09 15.22 -9.59
CA SER A 63 1.28 15.66 -9.65
C SER A 63 1.60 16.47 -8.39
N GLU A 64 2.59 16.03 -7.63
CA GLU A 64 3.42 16.89 -6.78
C GLU A 64 4.71 16.10 -6.56
N ASP A 65 5.62 16.31 -7.52
CA ASP A 65 7.06 16.31 -7.35
C ASP A 65 7.44 17.12 -6.09
N SER A 66 8.23 16.50 -5.21
CA SER A 66 9.01 17.06 -4.10
C SER A 66 9.26 15.90 -3.10
N ASP A 67 10.46 15.48 -2.75
CA ASP A 67 11.81 15.99 -2.98
C ASP A 67 12.76 14.79 -3.00
N ALA A 68 13.74 14.85 -3.89
CA ALA A 68 15.00 14.18 -3.71
C ALA A 68 15.88 15.06 -2.82
N GLU A 69 16.31 14.58 -1.65
CA GLU A 69 17.59 14.93 -1.03
C GLU A 69 17.82 13.96 0.15
N GLU A 70 18.77 13.03 0.03
CA GLU A 70 20.21 13.17 0.33
C GLU A 70 20.52 12.83 1.80
N ASN A 71 21.42 11.86 1.99
CA ASN A 71 22.39 11.76 3.09
C ASN A 71 23.44 10.76 2.54
N GLY A 72 24.73 11.01 2.42
CA GLY A 72 25.63 12.03 2.98
C GLY A 72 26.99 11.34 3.10
#